data_AF-A0A9Q1B486-F1
#
_entry.id   AF-A0A9Q1B486-F1
#
_cell.length_a   1.000
_cell.length_b   1.000
_cell.length_c   1.000
_cell.angle_alpha   90.00
_cell.angle_beta   90.00
_cell.angle_gamma   90.00
#
_symmetry.space_group_name_H-M   'P 1'
#
loop_
_entity.id
_entity.type
_entity.pdbx_description
1 polymer ?
#
loop_
_entity_poly.entity_id
_entity_poly.type
_entity_poly.pdbx_seq_one_letter_code
_entity_poly.pdbx_strand_id
1 'polypeptide(L)'
;MMHHHSAWINVWESFRFSFGANFSTLLMNLGPENSATLLLFVLVESKILLHSLRPAVLTGVAEAVAAMIFPFQWQCPYIPLCPLSLATVLNAPLPFIVGVDSRYFDLYDPPQDVVCIDLDTNMVYISDDKKNMNWKQLPKKPCKNLLSTLKKLHPQLALVHRKAQEGSAVEMTPIEADFSWQKKMTQFEMEIQEAFLRFMASVLKGYRTFLTPITQAPSNKATASDSLFDLQGFLKSRDRAYTKFYTVLTKTQIFSRFIEECSFVSDKDTGLAFFDDCVEKLFPEKGSEKGEKAEVDSAEDTRLIELDESQKSEHTVFIMPPEPPPDDGQDRLPKY
;
A
#
# COMPACT_ATOMS: atom_id res chain seq x y z
N MET A 1 -6.70 -27.14 -12.89
CA MET A 1 -6.67 -26.46 -11.57
C MET A 1 -5.31 -25.85 -11.21
N MET A 2 -4.17 -26.37 -11.69
CA MET A 2 -2.84 -25.80 -11.37
C MET A 2 -2.41 -24.60 -12.25
N HIS A 3 -2.98 -24.42 -13.46
CA HIS A 3 -2.55 -23.33 -14.37
C HIS A 3 -3.09 -21.93 -14.01
N HIS A 4 -4.14 -21.81 -13.20
CA HIS A 4 -4.61 -20.50 -12.74
C HIS A 4 -3.73 -19.92 -11.62
N HIS A 5 -3.12 -20.77 -10.78
CA HIS A 5 -2.38 -20.35 -9.59
C HIS A 5 -1.09 -19.58 -9.91
N SER A 6 -0.35 -20.01 -10.94
CA SER A 6 0.91 -19.35 -11.36
C SER A 6 0.71 -18.00 -12.05
N ALA A 7 -0.45 -17.74 -12.65
CA ALA A 7 -0.76 -16.44 -13.25
C ALA A 7 -1.03 -15.37 -12.19
N TRP A 8 -1.65 -15.75 -11.06
CA TRP A 8 -1.86 -14.87 -9.91
C TRP A 8 -0.54 -14.49 -9.23
N ILE A 9 0.42 -15.42 -9.16
CA ILE A 9 1.75 -15.18 -8.58
C ILE A 9 2.49 -14.08 -9.34
N ASN A 10 2.51 -14.09 -10.68
CA ASN A 10 3.26 -13.11 -11.47
C ASN A 10 2.67 -11.68 -11.38
N VAL A 11 1.37 -11.57 -11.16
CA VAL A 11 0.67 -10.27 -11.05
C VAL A 11 0.67 -9.77 -9.61
N TRP A 12 0.57 -10.70 -8.66
CA TRP A 12 0.95 -10.45 -7.28
C TRP A 12 2.41 -10.00 -7.19
N GLU A 13 3.35 -10.56 -7.93
CA GLU A 13 4.76 -10.17 -7.95
C GLU A 13 4.98 -8.79 -8.58
N SER A 14 4.28 -8.46 -9.68
CA SER A 14 4.28 -7.09 -10.21
C SER A 14 3.68 -6.07 -9.23
N PHE A 15 2.72 -6.48 -8.39
CA PHE A 15 2.14 -5.64 -7.34
C PHE A 15 3.00 -5.57 -6.07
N ARG A 16 3.68 -6.67 -5.73
CA ARG A 16 4.68 -6.84 -4.66
C ARG A 16 5.96 -6.07 -4.97
N PHE A 17 6.21 -5.77 -6.24
CA PHE A 17 7.34 -4.98 -6.75
C PHE A 17 6.87 -3.75 -7.53
N SER A 18 6.08 -2.87 -6.91
CA SER A 18 6.56 -1.48 -6.94
C SER A 18 7.85 -1.51 -6.13
N PHE A 19 9.01 -1.59 -6.80
CA PHE A 19 10.35 -1.93 -6.25
C PHE A 19 10.82 -1.10 -5.03
N GLY A 20 9.98 -0.23 -4.47
CA GLY A 20 10.23 0.59 -3.29
C GLY A 20 9.12 0.67 -2.24
N ALA A 21 7.96 0.01 -2.35
CA ALA A 21 6.92 0.10 -1.32
C ALA A 21 7.40 -0.49 0.02
N ASN A 22 7.32 0.29 1.10
CA ASN A 22 7.77 -0.11 2.42
C ASN A 22 6.70 0.17 3.49
N PHE A 23 5.77 -0.77 3.64
CA PHE A 23 4.66 -0.69 4.58
C PHE A 23 5.11 -0.79 6.04
N SER A 24 6.20 -1.50 6.32
CA SER A 24 6.80 -1.54 7.66
C SER A 24 7.28 -0.16 8.07
N THR A 25 7.98 0.55 7.18
CA THR A 25 8.45 1.92 7.43
C THR A 25 7.26 2.88 7.58
N LEU A 26 6.24 2.78 6.71
CA LEU A 26 4.99 3.53 6.88
C LEU A 26 4.41 3.35 8.29
N LEU A 27 4.23 2.11 8.74
CA LEU A 27 3.63 1.82 10.04
C LEU A 27 4.53 2.23 11.20
N MET A 28 5.85 2.06 11.10
CA MET A 28 6.80 2.47 12.13
C MET A 28 6.85 3.98 12.31
N ASN A 29 6.76 4.74 11.22
CA ASN A 29 6.91 6.18 11.23
C ASN A 29 5.59 6.90 11.55
N LEU A 30 4.45 6.41 11.05
CA LEU A 30 3.14 7.05 11.25
C LEU A 30 2.28 6.38 12.33
N GLY A 31 2.57 5.13 12.67
CA GLY A 31 1.69 4.34 13.52
C GLY A 31 0.30 4.12 12.89
N PRO A 32 -0.61 3.43 13.62
CA PRO A 32 -1.87 2.96 13.04
C PRO A 32 -2.83 4.07 12.59
N GLU A 33 -2.97 5.13 13.39
CA GLU A 33 -4.00 6.15 13.19
C GLU A 33 -3.63 7.16 12.10
N ASN A 34 -2.36 7.58 12.04
CA ASN A 34 -1.91 8.44 10.96
C ASN A 34 -1.74 7.67 9.64
N SER A 35 -1.44 6.36 9.67
CA SER A 35 -1.51 5.51 8.47
C SER A 35 -2.93 5.45 7.89
N ALA A 36 -3.95 5.26 8.73
CA ALA A 36 -5.35 5.28 8.30
C ALA A 36 -5.81 6.69 7.86
N THR A 37 -5.26 7.74 8.47
CA THR A 37 -5.56 9.13 8.08
C THR A 37 -4.94 9.47 6.73
N LEU A 38 -3.73 9.00 6.46
CA LEU A 38 -3.08 9.12 5.16
C LEU A 38 -3.87 8.38 4.08
N LEU A 39 -4.32 7.15 4.36
CA LEU A 39 -5.24 6.43 3.46
C LEU A 39 -6.47 7.26 3.10
N LEU A 40 -7.10 7.92 4.08
CA LEU A 40 -8.23 8.83 3.81
C LEU A 40 -7.83 9.94 2.84
N PHE A 41 -6.72 10.63 3.07
CA PHE A 41 -6.28 11.73 2.22
C PHE A 41 -6.02 11.32 0.78
N VAL A 42 -5.47 10.11 0.57
CA VAL A 42 -5.25 9.56 -0.77
C VAL A 42 -6.59 9.25 -1.44
N LEU A 43 -7.50 8.57 -0.73
CA LEU A 43 -8.81 8.18 -1.26
C LEU A 43 -9.74 9.34 -1.60
N VAL A 44 -9.49 10.52 -1.03
CA VAL A 44 -10.21 11.76 -1.35
C VAL A 44 -9.42 12.71 -2.26
N GLU A 45 -8.31 12.23 -2.83
CA GLU A 45 -7.41 13.00 -3.71
C GLU A 45 -7.01 14.36 -3.13
N SER A 46 -6.43 14.34 -1.93
CA SER A 46 -5.85 15.55 -1.32
C SER A 46 -4.50 15.92 -1.95
N LYS A 47 -4.07 17.17 -1.73
CA LYS A 47 -2.69 17.59 -1.95
C LYS A 47 -1.84 17.15 -0.75
N ILE A 48 -1.01 16.13 -0.94
CA ILE A 48 -0.25 15.47 0.12
C ILE A 48 1.23 15.82 -0.03
N LEU A 49 1.80 16.41 1.00
CA LEU A 49 3.23 16.66 1.15
C LEU A 49 3.79 15.72 2.22
N LEU A 50 4.50 14.69 1.81
CA LEU A 50 5.32 13.88 2.71
C LEU A 50 6.65 14.59 2.93
N HIS A 51 7.19 14.57 4.16
CA HIS A 51 8.54 15.05 4.38
C HIS A 51 9.31 14.23 5.41
N SER A 52 10.62 14.16 5.20
CA SER A 52 11.58 13.53 6.11
C SER A 52 12.99 14.02 5.81
N LEU A 53 13.88 14.00 6.80
CA LEU A 53 15.33 14.14 6.62
C LEU A 53 15.99 12.87 6.05
N ARG A 54 15.23 11.77 5.92
CA ARG A 54 15.71 10.46 5.46
C ARG A 54 15.07 10.11 4.11
N PRO A 55 15.80 10.27 2.98
CA PRO A 55 15.26 10.01 1.65
C PRO A 55 14.70 8.59 1.48
N ALA A 56 15.34 7.57 2.06
CA ALA A 56 14.88 6.19 1.98
C ALA A 56 13.52 5.95 2.67
N VAL A 57 13.28 6.63 3.80
CA VAL A 57 11.97 6.61 4.49
C VAL A 57 10.93 7.30 3.61
N LEU A 58 11.27 8.48 3.10
CA LEU A 58 10.38 9.28 2.29
C LEU A 58 9.90 8.55 1.03
N THR A 59 10.83 8.01 0.23
CA THR A 59 10.48 7.26 -0.99
C THR A 59 9.78 5.96 -0.64
N GLY A 60 10.23 5.24 0.39
CA GLY A 60 9.63 3.98 0.80
C GLY A 60 8.17 4.12 1.25
N VAL A 61 7.89 5.18 2.00
CA VAL A 61 6.53 5.52 2.43
C VAL A 61 5.69 6.01 1.25
N ALA A 62 6.23 6.86 0.37
CA ALA A 62 5.50 7.34 -0.81
C ALA A 62 5.02 6.17 -1.71
N GLU A 63 5.87 5.18 -1.94
CA GLU A 63 5.51 3.97 -2.70
C GLU A 63 4.45 3.14 -1.95
N ALA A 64 4.55 3.00 -0.62
CA ALA A 64 3.53 2.32 0.19
C ALA A 64 2.17 3.04 0.12
N VAL A 65 2.17 4.37 0.05
CA VAL A 65 0.98 5.22 -0.11
C VAL A 65 0.32 5.03 -1.48
N ALA A 66 1.11 4.88 -2.54
CA ALA A 66 0.56 4.54 -3.85
C ALA A 66 -0.01 3.11 -3.88
N ALA A 67 0.64 2.16 -3.20
CA ALA A 67 0.24 0.76 -3.19
C ALA A 67 -0.98 0.45 -2.27
N MET A 68 -1.18 1.20 -1.18
CA MET A 68 -2.25 0.91 -0.20
C MET A 68 -3.68 1.11 -0.73
N ILE A 69 -3.84 1.81 -1.86
CA ILE A 69 -5.16 2.08 -2.47
C ILE A 69 -5.57 1.06 -3.52
N PHE A 70 -4.83 -0.03 -3.70
CA PHE A 70 -5.21 -1.12 -4.58
C PHE A 70 -6.69 -1.54 -4.37
N PRO A 71 -7.52 -1.61 -5.42
CA PRO A 71 -7.17 -1.75 -6.84
C PRO A 71 -7.05 -0.43 -7.60
N PHE A 72 -7.22 0.70 -6.91
CA PHE A 72 -6.96 1.99 -7.52
C PHE A 72 -5.48 2.18 -7.78
N GLN A 73 -5.19 3.06 -8.72
CA GLN A 73 -3.85 3.57 -8.95
C GLN A 73 -3.90 5.09 -8.94
N TRP A 74 -2.91 5.70 -8.31
CA TRP A 74 -2.80 7.15 -8.27
C TRP A 74 -2.68 7.71 -9.70
N GLN A 75 -3.52 8.67 -10.06
CA GLN A 75 -3.59 9.24 -11.41
C GLN A 75 -3.03 10.67 -11.50
N CYS A 76 -2.75 11.30 -10.36
CA CYS A 76 -2.27 12.67 -10.28
C CYS A 76 -0.74 12.72 -10.22
N PRO A 77 -0.10 13.91 -10.29
CA PRO A 77 1.34 14.04 -10.11
C PRO A 77 1.84 13.34 -8.85
N TYR A 78 2.90 12.58 -9.05
CA TYR A 78 3.55 11.76 -8.03
C TYR A 78 5.05 12.03 -8.12
N ILE A 79 5.61 12.67 -7.09
CA ILE A 79 7.03 13.02 -7.02
C ILE A 79 7.53 12.58 -5.63
N PRO A 80 7.91 11.31 -5.45
CA PRO A 80 8.25 10.76 -4.13
C PRO A 80 9.50 11.39 -3.52
N LEU A 81 10.34 12.03 -4.34
CA LEU A 81 11.49 12.82 -3.90
C LEU A 81 11.65 14.05 -4.82
N CYS A 82 11.09 15.17 -4.40
CA CYS A 82 11.10 16.44 -5.12
C CYS A 82 12.31 17.29 -4.69
N PRO A 83 13.18 17.71 -5.61
CA PRO A 83 14.22 18.69 -5.32
C PRO A 83 13.62 20.00 -4.80
N LEU A 84 14.23 20.62 -3.79
CA LEU A 84 13.72 21.86 -3.20
C LEU A 84 13.60 23.01 -4.21
N SER A 85 14.40 23.01 -5.27
CA SER A 85 14.32 23.99 -6.38
C SER A 85 13.03 23.85 -7.22
N LEU A 86 12.33 22.72 -7.13
CA LEU A 86 11.07 22.45 -7.82
C LEU A 86 9.85 22.49 -6.88
N ALA A 87 10.02 22.92 -5.63
CA ALA A 87 8.94 22.92 -4.64
C ALA A 87 7.77 23.87 -4.98
N THR A 88 7.93 24.74 -5.99
CA THR A 88 6.82 25.52 -6.56
C THR A 88 5.68 24.64 -7.10
N VAL A 89 5.94 23.36 -7.40
CA VAL A 89 4.92 22.36 -7.77
C VAL A 89 3.80 22.23 -6.73
N LEU A 90 4.07 22.54 -5.46
CA LEU A 90 3.07 22.49 -4.39
C LEU A 90 1.91 23.49 -4.59
N ASN A 91 2.10 24.51 -5.44
CA ASN A 91 1.05 25.47 -5.82
C ASN A 91 0.11 24.95 -6.91
N ALA A 92 0.33 23.74 -7.45
CA ALA A 92 -0.53 23.18 -8.49
C ALA A 92 -2.00 23.14 -8.01
N PRO A 93 -2.99 23.49 -8.86
CA PRO A 93 -4.40 23.56 -8.46
C PRO A 93 -5.09 22.19 -8.38
N LEU A 94 -4.35 21.11 -8.58
CA LEU A 94 -4.83 19.73 -8.67
C LEU A 94 -4.23 18.88 -7.54
N PRO A 95 -4.81 17.70 -7.23
CA PRO A 95 -4.26 16.78 -6.25
C PRO A 95 -2.83 16.34 -6.58
N PHE A 96 -2.04 15.98 -5.58
CA PHE A 96 -0.70 15.43 -5.80
C PHE A 96 -0.21 14.66 -4.58
N ILE A 97 0.80 13.82 -4.80
CA ILE A 97 1.63 13.28 -3.73
C ILE A 97 3.07 13.71 -4.02
N VAL A 98 3.64 14.51 -3.13
CA VAL A 98 5.00 15.03 -3.25
C VAL A 98 5.76 14.72 -1.98
N GLY A 99 6.97 14.20 -2.10
CA GLY A 99 7.92 14.05 -1.00
C GLY A 99 9.00 15.13 -1.05
N VAL A 100 9.30 15.80 0.06
CA VAL A 100 10.43 16.74 0.17
C VAL A 100 11.32 16.43 1.37
N ASP A 101 12.56 16.90 1.30
CA ASP A 101 13.42 16.96 2.48
C ASP A 101 12.83 17.97 3.49
N SER A 102 12.81 17.62 4.79
CA SER A 102 12.24 18.49 5.84
C SER A 102 12.88 19.89 5.92
N ARG A 103 14.08 20.10 5.38
CA ARG A 103 14.69 21.44 5.22
C ARG A 103 13.89 22.38 4.31
N TYR A 104 12.89 21.87 3.59
CA TYR A 104 11.90 22.69 2.88
C TYR A 104 11.31 23.79 3.78
N PHE A 105 10.97 23.45 5.02
CA PHE A 105 10.31 24.35 5.96
C PHE A 105 11.25 25.45 6.52
N ASP A 106 12.56 25.36 6.29
CA ASP A 106 13.50 26.44 6.61
C ASP A 106 13.47 27.55 5.55
N LEU A 107 12.95 27.24 4.35
CA LEU A 107 13.05 28.08 3.16
C LEU A 107 11.69 28.57 2.65
N TYR A 108 10.62 27.82 2.91
CA TYR A 108 9.31 28.03 2.30
C TYR A 108 8.18 27.73 3.28
N ASP A 109 7.05 28.40 3.06
CA ASP A 109 5.77 28.04 3.68
C ASP A 109 4.93 27.20 2.70
N PRO A 110 4.38 26.05 3.13
CA PRO A 110 3.49 25.25 2.29
C PRO A 110 2.16 26.00 2.06
N PRO A 111 1.51 25.82 0.89
CA PRO A 111 0.17 26.35 0.67
C PRO A 111 -0.86 25.77 1.66
N GLN A 112 -1.83 26.58 2.08
CA GLN A 112 -2.78 26.22 3.16
C GLN A 112 -3.65 24.99 2.84
N ASP A 113 -3.87 24.67 1.57
CA ASP A 113 -4.71 23.55 1.18
C ASP A 113 -3.95 22.20 1.08
N VAL A 114 -2.63 22.23 1.33
CA VAL A 114 -1.73 21.07 1.37
C VAL A 114 -1.72 20.43 2.75
N VAL A 115 -1.86 19.11 2.79
CA VAL A 115 -1.71 18.31 4.01
C VAL A 115 -0.24 17.90 4.12
N CYS A 116 0.43 18.37 5.17
CA CYS A 116 1.85 18.06 5.40
C CYS A 116 1.98 16.93 6.42
N ILE A 117 2.75 15.90 6.08
CA ILE A 117 2.92 14.68 6.87
C ILE A 117 4.40 14.52 7.20
N ASP A 118 4.72 14.74 8.47
CA ASP A 118 6.05 14.59 9.02
C ASP A 118 6.30 13.12 9.38
N LEU A 119 7.14 12.46 8.56
CA LEU A 119 7.49 11.06 8.76
C LEU A 119 8.53 10.87 9.87
N ASP A 120 9.20 11.92 10.34
CA ASP A 120 10.19 11.83 11.40
C ASP A 120 9.59 12.03 12.79
N THR A 121 8.55 12.88 12.90
CA THR A 121 7.89 13.17 14.19
C THR A 121 6.48 12.62 14.32
N ASN A 122 5.97 11.95 13.28
CA ASN A 122 4.60 11.42 13.23
C ASN A 122 3.53 12.51 13.41
N MET A 123 3.75 13.67 12.80
CA MET A 123 2.81 14.79 12.86
C MET A 123 2.09 14.97 11.54
N VAL A 124 0.79 15.24 11.61
CA VAL A 124 -0.05 15.53 10.45
C VAL A 124 -0.56 16.96 10.58
N TYR A 125 -0.04 17.85 9.76
CA TYR A 125 -0.43 19.25 9.71
C TYR A 125 -1.52 19.44 8.65
N ILE A 126 -2.68 19.90 9.11
CA ILE A 126 -3.88 20.11 8.31
C ILE A 126 -4.33 21.55 8.55
N SER A 127 -4.73 22.27 7.49
CA SER A 127 -5.31 23.59 7.66
C SER A 127 -6.56 23.59 8.55
N ASP A 128 -6.83 24.73 9.18
CA ASP A 128 -7.96 24.89 10.10
C ASP A 128 -9.30 24.51 9.48
N ASP A 129 -9.47 24.77 8.18
CA ASP A 129 -10.69 24.43 7.42
C ASP A 129 -10.93 22.91 7.32
N LYS A 130 -9.86 22.12 7.42
CA LYS A 130 -9.85 20.67 7.29
C LYS A 130 -9.49 19.96 8.61
N LYS A 131 -9.33 20.67 9.74
CA LYS A 131 -8.84 20.09 11.01
C LYS A 131 -9.61 18.89 11.56
N ASN A 132 -10.87 18.74 11.17
CA ASN A 132 -11.72 17.60 11.56
C ASN A 132 -11.59 16.39 10.62
N MET A 133 -10.76 16.48 9.58
CA MET A 133 -10.54 15.43 8.58
C MET A 133 -9.49 14.46 9.11
N ASN A 134 -9.95 13.27 9.52
CA ASN A 134 -9.13 12.19 10.04
C ASN A 134 -9.77 10.85 9.75
N TRP A 135 -9.06 9.76 10.04
CA TRP A 135 -9.47 8.38 9.80
C TRP A 135 -10.91 8.03 10.21
N LYS A 136 -11.53 8.75 11.17
CA LYS A 136 -12.93 8.51 11.60
C LYS A 136 -13.97 8.78 10.51
N GLN A 137 -13.60 9.44 9.42
CA GLN A 137 -14.47 9.65 8.26
C GLN A 137 -14.55 8.41 7.34
N LEU A 138 -13.65 7.43 7.51
CA LEU A 138 -13.70 6.16 6.80
C LEU A 138 -14.85 5.28 7.34
N PRO A 139 -15.42 4.37 6.52
CA PRO A 139 -16.50 3.50 6.98
C PRO A 139 -16.14 2.69 8.23
N LYS A 140 -17.00 2.72 9.25
CA LYS A 140 -16.68 2.28 10.63
C LYS A 140 -16.10 0.87 10.69
N LYS A 141 -16.79 -0.10 10.09
CA LYS A 141 -16.45 -1.52 10.19
C LYS A 141 -15.09 -1.82 9.54
N PRO A 142 -14.85 -1.51 8.26
CA PRO A 142 -13.54 -1.77 7.66
C PRO A 142 -12.42 -0.95 8.31
N CYS A 143 -12.68 0.30 8.71
CA CYS A 143 -11.69 1.11 9.41
C CYS A 143 -11.29 0.51 10.77
N LYS A 144 -12.27 0.02 11.56
CA LYS A 144 -12.01 -0.67 12.82
C LYS A 144 -11.11 -1.89 12.61
N ASN A 145 -11.38 -2.70 11.59
CA ASN A 145 -10.62 -3.90 11.29
C ASN A 145 -9.18 -3.56 10.87
N LEU A 146 -9.01 -2.59 9.96
CA LEU A 146 -7.71 -2.05 9.58
C LEU A 146 -6.90 -1.61 10.82
N LEU A 147 -7.49 -0.75 11.66
CA LEU A 147 -6.82 -0.24 12.86
C LEU A 147 -6.50 -1.35 13.87
N SER A 148 -7.35 -2.37 14.00
CA SER A 148 -7.10 -3.53 14.86
C SER A 148 -5.82 -4.25 14.44
N THR A 149 -5.70 -4.56 13.15
CA THR A 149 -4.52 -5.22 12.58
C THR A 149 -3.28 -4.35 12.74
N LEU A 150 -3.33 -3.08 12.34
CA LEU A 150 -2.17 -2.18 12.45
C LEU A 150 -1.73 -1.98 13.92
N LYS A 151 -2.67 -1.86 14.86
CA LYS A 151 -2.38 -1.75 16.31
C LYS A 151 -1.75 -3.02 16.87
N LYS A 152 -2.10 -4.19 16.34
CA LYS A 152 -1.47 -5.48 16.69
C LYS A 152 -0.04 -5.57 16.15
N LEU A 153 0.19 -5.17 14.90
CA LEU A 153 1.48 -5.32 14.22
C LEU A 153 2.53 -4.29 14.64
N HIS A 154 2.13 -3.04 14.84
CA HIS A 154 3.04 -1.93 15.16
C HIS A 154 4.01 -2.22 16.33
N PRO A 155 3.59 -2.68 17.52
CA PRO A 155 4.52 -2.99 18.60
C PRO A 155 5.43 -4.19 18.31
N GLN A 156 4.95 -5.17 17.52
CA GLN A 156 5.75 -6.34 17.13
C GLN A 156 6.86 -5.94 16.17
N LEU A 157 6.53 -5.08 15.20
CA LEU A 157 7.48 -4.54 14.25
C LEU A 157 8.57 -3.70 14.95
N ALA A 158 8.17 -2.84 15.89
CA ALA A 158 9.10 -2.05 16.70
C ALA A 158 10.06 -2.93 17.52
N LEU A 159 9.59 -4.06 18.06
CA LEU A 159 10.43 -5.01 18.79
C LEU A 159 11.48 -5.65 17.87
N VAL A 160 11.11 -6.02 16.64
CA VAL A 160 12.05 -6.63 15.69
C VAL A 160 13.09 -5.63 15.19
N HIS A 161 12.70 -4.38 14.93
CA HIS A 161 13.63 -3.30 14.59
C HIS A 161 14.65 -3.03 15.71
N ARG A 162 14.20 -3.02 16.97
CA ARG A 162 15.11 -2.82 18.12
C ARG A 162 16.13 -3.95 18.23
N LYS A 163 15.69 -5.20 18.14
CA LYS A 163 16.57 -6.37 18.22
C LYS A 163 17.64 -6.39 17.13
N ALA A 164 17.32 -5.88 15.93
CA ALA A 164 18.29 -5.75 14.84
C ALA A 164 19.36 -4.69 15.12
N GLN A 165 19.01 -3.59 15.81
CA GLN A 165 19.96 -2.54 16.18
C GLN A 165 20.84 -2.90 17.40
N GLU A 166 20.31 -3.68 18.34
CA GLU A 166 21.00 -4.04 19.59
C GLU A 166 21.98 -5.22 19.44
N GLY A 167 22.14 -5.80 18.24
CA GLY A 167 23.18 -6.80 17.96
C GLY A 167 23.13 -8.05 18.84
N SER A 168 21.96 -8.41 19.38
CA SER A 168 21.80 -9.57 20.28
C SER A 168 21.83 -10.88 19.50
N ALA A 169 22.96 -11.19 18.87
CA ALA A 169 23.30 -12.50 18.36
C ALA A 169 24.02 -13.29 19.47
N VAL A 170 23.25 -13.86 20.38
CA VAL A 170 23.74 -14.93 21.26
C VAL A 170 22.93 -16.16 20.89
N GLU A 171 23.38 -16.88 19.85
CA GLU A 171 23.15 -18.32 19.54
C GLU A 171 23.10 -18.68 18.03
N MET A 172 22.89 -17.74 17.09
CA MET A 172 22.87 -18.04 15.64
C MET A 172 24.03 -17.40 14.86
N THR A 173 24.39 -18.00 13.72
CA THR A 173 25.34 -17.39 12.79
C THR A 173 24.77 -16.10 12.19
N PRO A 174 25.59 -15.08 11.86
CA PRO A 174 25.11 -13.81 11.31
C PRO A 174 24.22 -13.97 10.07
N ILE A 175 24.52 -14.96 9.23
CA ILE A 175 23.79 -15.25 7.99
C ILE A 175 22.38 -15.78 8.29
N GLU A 176 22.23 -16.72 9.23
CA GLU A 176 20.93 -17.28 9.61
C GLU A 176 20.04 -16.24 10.32
N ALA A 177 20.65 -15.36 11.12
CA ALA A 177 19.97 -14.25 11.76
C ALA A 177 19.38 -13.29 10.70
N ASP A 178 20.16 -12.94 9.69
CA ASP A 178 19.74 -12.07 8.57
C ASP A 178 18.59 -12.67 7.77
N PHE A 179 18.66 -13.95 7.39
CA PHE A 179 17.55 -14.63 6.70
C PHE A 179 16.27 -14.66 7.54
N SER A 180 16.39 -14.95 8.84
CA SER A 180 15.23 -14.98 9.74
C SER A 180 14.58 -13.59 9.89
N TRP A 181 15.39 -12.53 9.90
CA TRP A 181 14.91 -11.15 9.98
C TRP A 181 14.22 -10.73 8.68
N GLN A 182 14.84 -10.98 7.53
CA GLN A 182 14.27 -10.68 6.21
C GLN A 182 12.92 -11.39 6.02
N LYS A 183 12.83 -12.65 6.45
CA LYS A 183 11.57 -13.40 6.43
C LYS A 183 10.50 -12.75 7.30
N LYS A 184 10.84 -12.32 8.52
CA LYS A 184 9.91 -11.63 9.42
C LYS A 184 9.47 -10.27 8.88
N MET A 185 10.39 -9.48 8.32
CA MET A 185 10.05 -8.21 7.67
C MET A 185 9.11 -8.42 6.50
N THR A 186 9.41 -9.39 5.63
CA THR A 186 8.53 -9.75 4.51
C THR A 186 7.14 -10.15 5.01
N GLN A 187 7.05 -10.89 6.11
CA GLN A 187 5.77 -11.24 6.71
C GLN A 187 5.00 -10.00 7.21
N PHE A 188 5.67 -9.05 7.87
CA PHE A 188 5.04 -7.79 8.28
C PHE A 188 4.57 -6.96 7.08
N GLU A 189 5.39 -6.81 6.04
CA GLU A 189 5.01 -6.12 4.80
C GLU A 189 3.69 -6.66 4.25
N MET A 190 3.59 -7.99 4.16
CA MET A 190 2.44 -8.69 3.61
C MET A 190 1.20 -8.53 4.49
N GLU A 191 1.33 -8.67 5.82
CA GLU A 191 0.19 -8.50 6.73
C GLU A 191 -0.33 -7.07 6.77
N ILE A 192 0.56 -6.08 6.69
CA ILE A 192 0.18 -4.66 6.63
C ILE A 192 -0.50 -4.37 5.30
N GLN A 193 0.06 -4.81 4.18
CA GLN A 193 -0.53 -4.68 2.85
C GLN A 193 -1.89 -5.36 2.77
N GLU A 194 -2.04 -6.57 3.33
CA GLU A 194 -3.31 -7.29 3.39
C GLU A 194 -4.37 -6.50 4.14
N ALA A 195 -4.00 -5.84 5.23
CA ALA A 195 -4.93 -5.04 6.03
C ALA A 195 -5.53 -3.88 5.20
N PHE A 196 -4.71 -3.22 4.38
CA PHE A 196 -5.17 -2.19 3.44
C PHE A 196 -6.02 -2.78 2.31
N LEU A 197 -5.61 -3.91 1.72
CA LEU A 197 -6.38 -4.60 0.69
C LEU A 197 -7.78 -5.02 1.19
N ARG A 198 -7.89 -5.55 2.40
CA ARG A 198 -9.18 -5.90 3.05
C ARG A 198 -10.07 -4.68 3.24
N PHE A 199 -9.47 -3.54 3.62
CA PHE A 199 -10.20 -2.28 3.71
C PHE A 199 -10.76 -1.89 2.34
N MET A 200 -9.95 -1.93 1.30
CA MET A 200 -10.35 -1.58 -0.07
C MET A 200 -11.42 -2.51 -0.63
N ALA A 201 -11.28 -3.82 -0.45
CA ALA A 201 -12.28 -4.82 -0.79
C ALA A 201 -13.61 -4.58 -0.08
N SER A 202 -13.58 -4.15 1.18
CA SER A 202 -14.80 -3.80 1.92
C SER A 202 -15.46 -2.51 1.39
N VAL A 203 -14.67 -1.50 1.04
CA VAL A 203 -15.17 -0.23 0.49
C VAL A 203 -15.85 -0.45 -0.86
N LEU A 204 -15.21 -1.26 -1.72
CA LEU A 204 -15.66 -1.57 -3.08
C LEU A 204 -16.56 -2.81 -3.16
N LYS A 205 -16.95 -3.42 -2.04
CA LYS A 205 -17.78 -4.63 -2.04
C LYS A 205 -19.01 -4.48 -2.94
N GLY A 206 -19.13 -5.40 -3.90
CA GLY A 206 -20.25 -5.49 -4.84
C GLY A 206 -20.21 -4.46 -5.97
N TYR A 207 -19.10 -3.74 -6.18
CA TYR A 207 -19.03 -2.69 -7.22
C TYR A 207 -19.43 -3.22 -8.62
N ARG A 208 -19.07 -4.46 -8.97
CA ARG A 208 -19.37 -5.05 -10.29
C ARG A 208 -20.86 -5.08 -10.65
N THR A 209 -21.76 -5.17 -9.67
CA THR A 209 -23.22 -5.18 -9.93
C THR A 209 -23.74 -3.82 -10.40
N PHE A 210 -22.94 -2.77 -10.23
CA PHE A 210 -23.25 -1.42 -10.67
C PHE A 210 -22.52 -1.04 -11.97
N LEU A 211 -21.70 -1.92 -12.55
CA LEU A 211 -21.13 -1.68 -13.89
C LEU A 211 -22.25 -1.78 -14.94
N THR A 212 -22.32 -0.81 -15.83
CA THR A 212 -23.31 -0.80 -16.91
C THR A 212 -22.74 -1.45 -18.17
N PRO A 213 -23.52 -2.26 -18.92
CA PRO A 213 -23.05 -2.88 -20.14
C PRO A 213 -22.63 -1.84 -21.19
N ILE A 214 -21.53 -2.10 -21.89
CA ILE A 214 -21.10 -1.26 -23.01
C ILE A 214 -21.99 -1.56 -24.22
N THR A 215 -22.99 -0.72 -24.45
CA THR A 215 -23.95 -0.90 -25.57
C THR A 215 -23.56 -0.12 -26.83
N GLN A 216 -22.52 0.72 -26.80
CA GLN A 216 -22.11 1.57 -27.92
C GLN A 216 -20.58 1.64 -28.05
N ALA A 217 -20.09 1.95 -29.26
CA ALA A 217 -18.67 2.12 -29.51
C ALA A 217 -18.08 3.30 -28.71
N PRO A 218 -16.78 3.24 -28.30
CA PRO A 218 -16.16 4.27 -27.49
C PRO A 218 -16.25 5.65 -28.14
N SER A 219 -16.77 6.63 -27.40
CA SER A 219 -16.77 8.05 -27.74
C SER A 219 -16.56 8.85 -26.46
N ASN A 220 -16.13 10.12 -26.53
CA ASN A 220 -15.86 10.93 -25.33
C ASN A 220 -17.04 11.03 -24.34
N LYS A 221 -18.28 10.77 -24.78
CA LYS A 221 -19.46 10.68 -23.90
C LYS A 221 -19.71 9.26 -23.39
N ALA A 222 -19.38 8.24 -24.16
CA ALA A 222 -19.58 6.83 -23.79
C ALA A 222 -18.48 6.27 -22.86
N THR A 223 -17.35 6.97 -22.72
CA THR A 223 -16.26 6.62 -21.79
C THR A 223 -16.35 7.38 -20.47
N ALA A 224 -17.32 8.27 -20.30
CA ALA A 224 -17.49 9.00 -19.05
C ALA A 224 -17.96 8.04 -17.95
N SER A 225 -17.43 8.20 -16.73
CA SER A 225 -17.68 7.29 -15.60
C SER A 225 -19.16 7.20 -15.21
N ASP A 226 -19.95 8.24 -15.46
CA ASP A 226 -21.40 8.29 -15.26
C ASP A 226 -22.18 7.39 -16.22
N SER A 227 -21.59 7.04 -17.36
CA SER A 227 -22.18 6.17 -18.38
C SER A 227 -21.73 4.71 -18.26
N LEU A 228 -20.72 4.45 -17.43
CA LEU A 228 -20.12 3.13 -17.20
C LEU A 228 -20.53 2.51 -15.84
N PHE A 229 -21.11 3.31 -14.94
CA PHE A 229 -21.38 2.90 -13.58
C PHE A 229 -22.66 3.53 -13.00
N ASP A 230 -23.55 2.71 -12.43
CA ASP A 230 -24.70 3.17 -11.65
C ASP A 230 -24.24 3.74 -10.30
N LEU A 231 -23.76 4.98 -10.35
CA LEU A 231 -23.30 5.71 -9.19
C LEU A 231 -24.39 5.86 -8.12
N GLN A 232 -25.64 6.08 -8.52
CA GLN A 232 -26.73 6.30 -7.58
C GLN A 232 -27.11 5.00 -6.85
N GLY A 233 -27.16 3.88 -7.58
CA GLY A 233 -27.33 2.56 -6.99
C GLY A 233 -26.20 2.23 -6.01
N PHE A 234 -24.94 2.46 -6.41
CA PHE A 234 -23.79 2.19 -5.56
C PHE A 234 -23.86 3.00 -4.26
N LEU A 235 -24.08 4.32 -4.34
CA LEU A 235 -24.19 5.19 -3.16
C LEU A 235 -25.36 4.78 -2.24
N LYS A 236 -26.51 4.38 -2.81
CA LYS A 236 -27.66 3.90 -2.03
C LYS A 236 -27.40 2.57 -1.32
N SER A 237 -26.50 1.75 -1.84
CA SER A 237 -26.10 0.48 -1.21
C SER A 237 -25.18 0.65 0.00
N ARG A 238 -24.63 1.86 0.21
CA ARG A 238 -23.68 2.14 1.30
C ARG A 238 -24.39 2.64 2.56
N ASP A 239 -23.71 2.53 3.70
CA ASP A 239 -24.18 3.09 4.97
C ASP A 239 -24.31 4.62 4.86
N ARG A 240 -25.52 5.12 5.19
CA ARG A 240 -25.87 6.54 5.14
C ARG A 240 -25.00 7.41 6.05
N ALA A 241 -24.45 6.84 7.14
CA ALA A 241 -23.52 7.56 8.01
C ALA A 241 -22.24 8.00 7.28
N TYR A 242 -21.88 7.31 6.19
CA TYR A 242 -20.65 7.54 5.43
C TYR A 242 -20.91 8.05 4.00
N THR A 243 -22.12 8.55 3.71
CA THR A 243 -22.46 9.10 2.38
C THR A 243 -21.50 10.20 1.94
N LYS A 244 -21.04 11.07 2.86
CA LYS A 244 -20.07 12.13 2.54
C LYS A 244 -18.76 11.56 1.99
N PHE A 245 -18.22 10.52 2.64
CA PHE A 245 -16.99 9.85 2.19
C PHE A 245 -17.18 9.24 0.80
N TYR A 246 -18.23 8.43 0.61
CA TYR A 246 -18.47 7.77 -0.67
C TYR A 246 -18.75 8.77 -1.80
N THR A 247 -19.44 9.87 -1.52
CA THR A 247 -19.72 10.93 -2.52
C THR A 247 -18.44 11.61 -2.99
N VAL A 248 -17.46 11.79 -2.11
CA VAL A 248 -16.16 12.35 -2.49
C VAL A 248 -15.37 11.30 -3.26
N LEU A 249 -15.26 10.08 -2.73
CA LEU A 249 -14.51 8.98 -3.35
C LEU A 249 -14.94 8.75 -4.80
N THR A 250 -16.24 8.66 -5.07
CA THR A 250 -16.74 8.33 -6.42
C THR A 250 -16.58 9.47 -7.43
N LYS A 251 -16.25 10.67 -6.98
CA LYS A 251 -15.94 11.83 -7.85
C LYS A 251 -14.45 11.97 -8.16
N THR A 252 -13.61 11.12 -7.57
CA THR A 252 -12.16 11.16 -7.78
C THR A 252 -11.77 10.67 -9.18
N GLN A 253 -10.60 11.12 -9.64
CA GLN A 253 -9.99 10.62 -10.86
C GLN A 253 -9.58 9.15 -10.70
N ILE A 254 -9.03 8.76 -9.54
CA ILE A 254 -8.67 7.36 -9.26
C ILE A 254 -9.89 6.42 -9.38
N PHE A 255 -11.08 6.83 -8.90
CA PHE A 255 -12.29 6.01 -9.03
C PHE A 255 -12.79 5.96 -10.47
N SER A 256 -12.84 7.11 -11.15
CA SER A 256 -13.26 7.17 -12.56
C SER A 256 -12.38 6.27 -13.43
N ARG A 257 -11.06 6.32 -13.22
CA ARG A 257 -10.12 5.49 -13.96
C ARG A 257 -10.29 4.00 -13.67
N PHE A 258 -10.53 3.64 -12.41
CA PHE A 258 -10.81 2.26 -12.03
C PHE A 258 -12.06 1.71 -12.74
N ILE A 259 -13.13 2.49 -12.82
CA ILE A 259 -14.35 2.08 -13.54
C ILE A 259 -14.09 1.88 -15.03
N GLU A 260 -13.34 2.77 -15.67
CA GLU A 260 -12.91 2.59 -17.07
C GLU A 260 -12.16 1.27 -17.25
N GLU A 261 -11.19 0.99 -16.38
CA GLU A 261 -10.37 -0.24 -16.42
C GLU A 261 -11.18 -1.50 -16.11
N CYS A 262 -12.28 -1.39 -15.36
CA CYS A 262 -13.20 -2.50 -15.17
C CYS A 262 -14.11 -2.78 -16.37
N SER A 263 -14.33 -1.76 -17.21
CA SER A 263 -15.29 -1.80 -18.31
C SER A 263 -14.63 -2.20 -19.63
N PHE A 264 -13.40 -1.78 -19.86
CA PHE A 264 -12.64 -2.05 -21.08
C PHE A 264 -11.49 -3.02 -20.82
N VAL A 265 -11.15 -3.83 -21.83
CA VAL A 265 -9.97 -4.71 -21.77
C VAL A 265 -8.72 -3.85 -21.53
N SER A 266 -7.95 -4.20 -20.51
CA SER A 266 -6.78 -3.46 -20.07
C SER A 266 -5.63 -4.44 -19.81
N ASP A 267 -4.39 -3.99 -19.95
CA ASP A 267 -3.21 -4.79 -19.54
C ASP A 267 -3.20 -5.10 -18.02
N LYS A 268 -4.13 -4.52 -17.26
CA LYS A 268 -4.32 -4.69 -15.82
C LYS A 268 -5.40 -5.72 -15.44
N ASP A 269 -5.99 -6.41 -16.42
CA ASP A 269 -7.08 -7.38 -16.21
C ASP A 269 -6.74 -8.41 -15.13
N THR A 270 -5.49 -8.83 -15.04
CA THR A 270 -5.08 -9.79 -14.01
C THR A 270 -5.07 -9.21 -12.60
N GLY A 271 -4.68 -7.94 -12.43
CA GLY A 271 -4.71 -7.28 -11.12
C GLY A 271 -6.15 -7.11 -10.64
N LEU A 272 -7.04 -6.72 -11.56
CA LEU A 272 -8.46 -6.60 -11.28
C LEU A 272 -9.08 -7.96 -10.92
N ALA A 273 -8.77 -9.01 -11.65
CA ALA A 273 -9.29 -10.33 -11.37
C ALA A 273 -8.79 -10.89 -10.01
N PHE A 274 -7.58 -10.51 -9.58
CA PHE A 274 -7.07 -10.84 -8.24
C PHE A 274 -7.86 -10.11 -7.16
N PHE A 275 -8.14 -8.82 -7.40
CA PHE A 275 -8.96 -8.03 -6.49
C PHE A 275 -10.37 -8.61 -6.35
N ASP A 276 -10.97 -9.07 -7.45
CA ASP A 276 -12.29 -9.71 -7.42
C ASP A 276 -12.28 -11.01 -6.61
N ASP A 277 -11.28 -11.88 -6.82
CA ASP A 277 -11.10 -13.10 -6.02
C ASP A 277 -10.97 -12.77 -4.52
N CYS A 278 -10.25 -11.69 -4.16
CA CYS A 278 -10.20 -11.20 -2.79
C CYS A 278 -11.56 -10.76 -2.25
N VAL A 279 -12.35 -10.03 -3.05
CA VAL A 279 -13.70 -9.59 -2.66
C VAL A 279 -14.63 -10.80 -2.46
N GLU A 280 -14.59 -11.77 -3.36
CA GLU A 280 -15.39 -13.01 -3.28
C GLU A 280 -15.03 -13.84 -2.05
N LYS A 281 -13.72 -14.02 -1.77
CA LYS A 281 -13.24 -14.73 -0.57
C LYS A 281 -13.69 -14.08 0.73
N LEU A 282 -13.65 -12.73 0.80
CA LEU A 282 -14.07 -12.00 2.00
C LEU A 282 -15.59 -11.94 2.17
N PHE A 283 -16.33 -11.99 1.06
CA PHE A 283 -17.77 -11.79 1.05
C PHE A 283 -18.48 -12.80 0.14
N PRO A 284 -18.43 -14.10 0.46
CA PRO A 284 -19.10 -15.11 -0.34
C PRO A 284 -20.61 -14.82 -0.41
N GLU A 285 -21.17 -14.88 -1.61
CA GLU A 285 -22.62 -14.84 -1.82
C GLU A 285 -23.25 -16.02 -1.06
N LYS A 286 -24.20 -15.75 -0.16
CA LYS A 286 -24.79 -16.76 0.75
C LYS A 286 -25.39 -17.92 -0.04
N GLY A 287 -24.65 -19.03 -0.07
CA GLY A 287 -25.03 -20.27 -0.74
C GLY A 287 -24.69 -21.52 0.08
N SER A 288 -24.87 -21.51 1.40
CA SER A 288 -25.22 -22.70 2.19
C SER A 288 -25.61 -22.30 3.61
N GLU A 289 -26.65 -22.94 4.12
CA GLU A 289 -27.21 -22.73 5.44
C GLU A 289 -26.16 -22.93 6.55
N LYS A 290 -25.81 -21.88 7.29
CA LYS A 290 -25.53 -21.91 8.74
C LYS A 290 -25.29 -20.52 9.32
N GLY A 291 -26.30 -20.04 10.07
CA GLY A 291 -26.17 -19.17 11.25
C GLY A 291 -25.35 -17.88 11.14
N GLU A 292 -26.06 -16.74 11.18
CA GLU A 292 -25.55 -15.35 11.25
C GLU A 292 -24.57 -15.02 12.39
N LYS A 293 -24.16 -16.00 13.22
CA LYS A 293 -23.19 -15.82 14.31
C LYS A 293 -21.83 -16.47 14.06
N ALA A 294 -21.65 -17.29 13.02
CA ALA A 294 -20.37 -17.94 12.71
C ALA A 294 -19.61 -17.32 11.52
N GLU A 295 -20.28 -16.47 10.72
CA GLU A 295 -19.69 -15.84 9.52
C GLU A 295 -18.65 -14.74 9.86
N VAL A 296 -18.63 -14.21 11.09
CA VAL A 296 -17.86 -13.02 11.45
C VAL A 296 -16.41 -13.33 11.81
N ASP A 297 -16.13 -14.48 12.42
CA ASP A 297 -14.76 -14.89 12.80
C ASP A 297 -14.02 -15.54 11.61
N SER A 298 -14.74 -16.19 10.67
CA SER A 298 -14.14 -16.87 9.52
C SER A 298 -13.48 -15.92 8.51
N ALA A 299 -13.98 -14.70 8.34
CA ALA A 299 -13.47 -13.76 7.35
C ALA A 299 -12.15 -13.08 7.80
N GLU A 300 -11.93 -12.94 9.10
CA GLU A 300 -10.68 -12.36 9.65
C GLU A 300 -9.48 -13.31 9.49
N ASP A 301 -9.71 -14.63 9.52
CA ASP A 301 -8.65 -15.65 9.36
C ASP A 301 -8.33 -16.02 7.90
N THR A 302 -9.14 -15.58 6.93
CA THR A 302 -8.97 -15.94 5.50
C THR A 302 -7.78 -15.21 4.89
N ARG A 303 -6.60 -15.83 4.76
CA ARG A 303 -5.44 -15.19 4.10
C ARG A 303 -5.73 -14.88 2.63
N LEU A 304 -5.50 -13.63 2.24
CA LEU A 304 -5.67 -13.15 0.86
C LEU A 304 -4.37 -13.17 0.09
N ILE A 305 -3.27 -12.97 0.82
CA ILE A 305 -1.95 -12.91 0.25
C ILE A 305 -1.13 -14.13 0.71
N GLU A 306 -0.57 -14.86 -0.25
CA GLU A 306 0.31 -16.00 0.00
C GLU A 306 1.76 -15.68 -0.40
N LEU A 307 2.72 -16.23 0.35
CA LEU A 307 4.12 -16.19 -0.02
C LEU A 307 4.37 -17.29 -1.05
N ASP A 308 4.82 -16.93 -2.25
CA ASP A 308 5.36 -17.93 -3.15
C ASP A 308 6.66 -18.49 -2.56
N GLU A 309 6.63 -19.76 -2.14
CA GLU A 309 7.79 -20.48 -1.65
C GLU A 309 8.57 -21.18 -2.78
N SER A 310 8.12 -21.09 -4.04
CA SER A 310 8.73 -21.78 -5.18
C SER A 310 10.14 -21.30 -5.53
N GLN A 311 10.53 -20.11 -5.10
CA GLN A 311 11.89 -19.55 -5.22
C GLN A 311 12.84 -20.02 -4.11
N LYS A 312 12.39 -20.85 -3.15
CA LYS A 312 13.30 -21.54 -2.23
C LYS A 312 14.02 -22.65 -3.01
N SER A 313 15.04 -22.28 -3.78
CA SER A 313 16.02 -23.25 -4.24
C SER A 313 16.72 -23.82 -2.99
N GLU A 314 16.38 -25.04 -2.59
CA GLU A 314 17.10 -25.83 -1.58
C GLU A 314 18.57 -26.11 -1.97
N HIS A 315 19.02 -25.64 -3.14
CA HIS A 315 20.31 -25.93 -3.74
C HIS A 315 21.21 -24.70 -3.96
N THR A 316 21.02 -23.60 -3.22
CA THR A 316 22.04 -22.53 -3.25
C THR A 316 23.27 -22.98 -2.45
N VAL A 317 24.22 -23.61 -3.15
CA VAL A 317 25.51 -24.02 -2.57
C VAL A 317 26.43 -22.80 -2.53
N PHE A 318 26.80 -22.37 -1.32
CA PHE A 318 27.81 -21.34 -1.13
C PHE A 318 29.19 -21.95 -1.41
N ILE A 319 29.77 -21.63 -2.57
CA ILE A 319 31.15 -22.04 -2.88
C ILE A 319 32.09 -21.04 -2.22
N MET A 320 32.83 -21.49 -1.21
CA MET A 320 33.88 -20.65 -0.63
C MET A 320 34.95 -20.35 -1.70
N PRO A 321 35.53 -19.13 -1.70
CA PRO A 321 36.69 -18.86 -2.54
C PRO A 321 37.77 -19.91 -2.28
N PRO A 322 38.45 -20.44 -3.31
CA PRO A 322 39.53 -21.40 -3.13
C PRO A 322 40.60 -20.81 -2.19
N GLU A 323 41.09 -21.61 -1.25
CA GLU A 323 42.16 -21.19 -0.35
C GLU A 323 43.38 -20.74 -1.17
N PRO A 324 44.03 -19.62 -0.78
CA PRO A 324 45.24 -19.20 -1.45
C PRO A 324 46.30 -20.32 -1.32
N PRO A 325 47.10 -20.56 -2.38
CA PRO A 325 48.15 -21.56 -2.30
C PRO A 325 49.10 -21.22 -1.14
N PRO A 326 49.66 -22.24 -0.45
CA PRO A 326 50.64 -22.01 0.59
C PRO A 326 51.79 -21.18 0.04
N ASP A 327 52.17 -20.15 0.79
CA ASP A 327 53.29 -19.26 0.49
C ASP A 327 54.58 -20.08 0.49
N ASP A 328 55.01 -20.53 -0.69
CA ASP A 328 56.35 -21.09 -0.88
C ASP A 328 57.34 -19.93 -0.71
N GLY A 329 57.77 -19.76 0.54
CA GLY A 329 58.68 -18.73 0.97
C GLY A 329 59.89 -18.60 0.04
N GLN A 330 59.86 -17.57 -0.79
CA GLN A 330 61.05 -17.03 -1.43
C GLN A 330 61.08 -15.54 -1.16
N ASP A 331 61.88 -15.18 -0.15
CA ASP A 331 62.41 -13.85 0.11
C ASP A 331 62.79 -13.16 -1.21
N ARG A 332 61.95 -12.24 -1.67
CA ARG A 332 62.36 -11.22 -2.63
C ARG A 332 62.60 -9.95 -1.86
N LEU A 333 63.87 -9.77 -1.46
CA LEU A 333 64.38 -8.51 -0.94
C LEU A 333 64.02 -7.35 -1.89
N PRO A 334 63.55 -6.20 -1.36
CA PRO A 334 63.25 -5.04 -2.18
C PRO A 334 64.55 -4.44 -2.71
N LYS A 335 64.66 -4.32 -4.04
CA LYS A 335 65.64 -3.43 -4.68
C LYS A 335 65.03 -2.03 -4.76
N TYR A 336 65.73 -1.08 -4.15
CA TYR A 336 65.47 0.35 -4.19
C TYR A 336 65.43 0.91 -5.62
#